data_AF-A0AAE7H654-F1
#
_entry.id   AF-A0AAE7H654-F1
#
_cell.length_a   1.000
_cell.length_b   1.000
_cell.length_c   1.000
_cell.angle_alpha   90.00
_cell.angle_beta   90.00
_cell.angle_gamma   90.00
#
_symmetry.space_group_name_H-M   'P 1'
#
loop_
_entity.id
_entity.type
_entity.pdbx_description
1 polymer ?
#
loop_
_entity_poly.entity_id
_entity_poly.type
_entity_poly.pdbx_seq_one_letter_code
_entity_poly.pdbx_strand_id
1 'polypeptide(L)'
;MEYELYNNHEIHECIVLLDINIINVILNDYNHDDDLLWVKNNCTEEPKYIWISHGRFFPKFNVPLLDVNYDNEIRVIDGRHRICWMKEKGMNAIPIAITKPVLEFFQKESINLKMITTLDMPCSVKPNLQNIVESEPLEAYHVIKSLVKK
;
A
#
# COMPACT_ATOMS: atom_id res chain seq x y z
N MET A 1 -6.36 11.71 -12.64
CA MET A 1 -5.35 12.62 -12.06
C MET A 1 -4.13 11.75 -11.91
N GLU A 2 -3.03 12.18 -12.51
CA GLU A 2 -1.79 11.41 -12.50
C GLU A 2 -1.07 11.59 -11.17
N TYR A 3 -0.50 10.49 -10.66
CA TYR A 3 0.28 10.45 -9.43
C TYR A 3 1.67 9.86 -9.68
N GLU A 4 2.68 10.41 -9.01
CA GLU A 4 3.96 9.73 -8.80
C GLU A 4 3.76 8.58 -7.81
N LEU A 5 4.32 7.40 -8.06
CA LEU A 5 4.17 6.24 -7.19
C LEU A 5 5.40 6.08 -6.28
N TYR A 6 5.17 5.76 -5.01
CA TYR A 6 6.24 5.48 -4.04
C TYR A 6 5.72 4.58 -2.92
N ASN A 7 6.60 3.93 -2.15
CA ASN A 7 6.27 3.33 -0.86
C ASN A 7 7.13 3.96 0.24
N ASN A 8 6.56 4.18 1.42
CA ASN A 8 7.23 4.83 2.55
C ASN A 8 7.56 3.90 3.73
N HIS A 9 7.15 2.63 3.68
CA HIS A 9 7.33 1.68 4.77
C HIS A 9 8.70 1.02 4.70
N GLU A 10 9.06 0.46 3.54
CA GLU A 10 10.31 -0.30 3.40
C GLU A 10 11.02 -0.07 2.07
N ILE A 11 12.26 -0.58 2.02
CA ILE A 11 13.06 -0.68 0.80
C ILE A 11 12.37 -1.67 -0.13
N HIS A 12 12.01 -1.20 -1.33
CA HIS A 12 11.42 -2.00 -2.40
C HIS A 12 12.28 -1.88 -3.64
N GLU A 13 12.23 -2.89 -4.51
CA GLU A 13 13.04 -2.94 -5.73
C GLU A 13 12.40 -2.08 -6.83
N CYS A 14 11.10 -2.24 -7.02
CA CYS A 14 10.34 -1.50 -8.00
C CYS A 14 8.85 -1.46 -7.65
N ILE A 15 8.10 -0.64 -8.40
CA ILE A 15 6.65 -0.59 -8.36
C ILE A 15 6.12 -1.16 -9.66
N VAL A 16 5.16 -2.07 -9.56
CA VAL A 16 4.58 -2.79 -10.69
C VAL A 16 3.06 -2.67 -10.66
N LEU A 17 2.43 -2.87 -11.82
CA LEU A 17 0.98 -2.98 -11.93
C LEU A 17 0.59 -4.46 -11.90
N LEU A 18 -0.08 -4.91 -10.83
CA LEU A 18 -0.55 -6.30 -10.72
C LEU A 18 -2.03 -6.42 -11.04
N ASP A 19 -2.39 -7.45 -11.80
CA ASP A 19 -3.79 -7.79 -12.06
C ASP A 19 -4.53 -8.11 -10.76
N ILE A 20 -5.79 -7.67 -10.67
CA ILE A 20 -6.57 -7.81 -9.45
C ILE A 20 -6.80 -9.27 -9.05
N ASN A 21 -6.81 -10.20 -10.00
CA ASN A 21 -6.94 -11.63 -9.67
C ASN A 21 -5.72 -12.14 -8.91
N ILE A 22 -4.51 -11.72 -9.28
CA ILE A 22 -3.27 -12.05 -8.55
C ILE A 22 -3.35 -11.50 -7.13
N ILE A 23 -3.78 -10.24 -7.00
CA ILE A 23 -3.96 -9.59 -5.69
C ILE A 23 -5.00 -10.32 -4.84
N ASN A 24 -6.10 -10.77 -5.44
CA ASN A 24 -7.14 -11.52 -4.71
C ASN A 24 -6.62 -12.86 -4.19
N VAL A 25 -5.80 -13.58 -4.96
CA VAL A 25 -5.15 -14.81 -4.48
C VAL A 25 -4.27 -14.50 -3.26
N ILE A 26 -3.38 -13.50 -3.38
CA ILE A 26 -2.48 -13.09 -2.27
C ILE A 26 -3.26 -12.65 -1.03
N LEU A 27 -4.41 -11.97 -1.18
CA LEU A 27 -5.24 -11.56 -0.06
C LEU A 27 -6.01 -12.74 0.56
N ASN A 28 -6.61 -13.60 -0.25
CA ASN A 28 -7.54 -14.64 0.21
C ASN A 28 -6.85 -15.91 0.71
N ASP A 29 -5.62 -16.20 0.26
CA ASP A 29 -4.85 -17.35 0.75
C ASP A 29 -4.58 -17.25 2.26
N TYR A 30 -4.75 -16.07 2.84
CA TYR A 30 -4.02 -15.65 4.02
C TYR A 30 -4.75 -14.71 4.98
N ASN A 31 -5.92 -14.20 4.59
CA ASN A 31 -6.81 -13.45 5.47
C ASN A 31 -8.14 -14.20 5.49
N HIS A 32 -8.74 -14.36 6.67
CA HIS A 32 -10.11 -14.86 6.71
C HIS A 32 -11.04 -13.83 6.07
N ASP A 33 -12.15 -14.29 5.48
CA ASP A 33 -13.16 -13.39 4.89
C ASP A 33 -13.60 -12.31 5.89
N ASP A 34 -13.68 -12.66 7.18
CA ASP A 34 -14.01 -11.74 8.28
C ASP A 34 -12.96 -10.62 8.47
N ASP A 35 -11.67 -10.91 8.25
CA ASP A 35 -10.59 -9.91 8.34
C ASP A 35 -10.68 -8.91 7.19
N LEU A 36 -10.90 -9.41 5.96
CA LEU A 36 -11.06 -8.57 4.79
C LEU A 36 -12.35 -7.74 4.88
N LEU A 37 -13.42 -8.34 5.42
CA LEU A 37 -14.67 -7.65 5.71
C LEU A 37 -14.48 -6.59 6.80
N TRP A 38 -13.70 -6.87 7.83
CA TRP A 38 -13.35 -5.88 8.86
C TRP A 38 -12.56 -4.72 8.28
N VAL A 39 -11.53 -4.99 7.47
CA VAL A 39 -10.75 -3.95 6.78
C VAL A 39 -11.66 -3.11 5.90
N LYS A 40 -12.51 -3.74 5.10
CA LYS A 40 -13.48 -3.04 4.24
C LYS A 40 -14.44 -2.16 5.06
N ASN A 41 -14.97 -2.67 6.16
CA ASN A 41 -15.98 -1.98 6.95
C ASN A 41 -15.41 -0.90 7.88
N ASN A 42 -14.15 -1.00 8.28
CA ASN A 42 -13.52 -0.09 9.26
C ASN A 42 -12.45 0.83 8.67
N CYS A 43 -12.01 0.58 7.42
CA CYS A 43 -11.08 1.44 6.69
C CYS A 43 -11.76 2.17 5.53
N THR A 44 -12.99 2.65 5.74
CA THR A 44 -13.85 3.30 4.73
C THR A 44 -13.44 4.73 4.34
N GLU A 45 -12.47 5.33 5.05
CA GLU A 45 -12.07 6.71 4.84
C GLU A 45 -10.88 6.82 3.88
N GLU A 46 -11.18 7.12 2.62
CA GLU A 46 -10.21 6.99 1.53
C GLU A 46 -10.37 8.14 0.51
N PRO A 47 -9.25 8.71 0.01
CA PRO A 47 -7.88 8.60 0.46
C PRO A 47 -7.59 9.52 1.66
N LYS A 48 -6.84 8.99 2.61
CA LYS A 48 -6.31 9.78 3.74
C LYS A 48 -5.15 10.66 3.28
N TYR A 49 -4.92 11.78 3.96
CA TYR A 49 -3.78 12.66 3.69
C TYR A 49 -2.44 11.91 3.78
N ILE A 50 -2.33 10.90 4.63
CA ILE A 50 -1.12 10.07 4.77
C ILE A 50 -0.80 9.21 3.53
N TRP A 51 -1.74 9.04 2.60
CA TRP A 51 -1.50 8.26 1.37
C TRP A 51 -1.03 9.14 0.22
N ILE A 52 -1.23 10.45 0.31
CA ILE A 52 -0.88 11.38 -0.75
C ILE A 52 0.07 12.44 -0.18
N SER A 53 1.32 12.45 -0.63
CA SER A 53 2.31 13.45 -0.26
C SER A 53 2.61 14.41 -1.41
N HIS A 54 3.31 15.50 -1.11
CA HIS A 54 3.77 16.43 -2.14
C HIS A 54 4.88 15.77 -2.98
N GLY A 55 4.67 15.62 -4.28
CA GLY A 55 5.70 15.16 -5.21
C GLY A 55 6.30 16.32 -6.01
N ARG A 56 7.22 15.99 -6.91
CA ARG A 56 8.02 17.00 -7.62
C ARG A 56 7.26 17.57 -8.82
N PHE A 57 6.62 16.68 -9.58
CA PHE A 57 5.83 17.04 -10.76
C PHE A 57 4.35 16.73 -10.56
N PHE A 58 4.06 15.65 -9.84
CA PHE A 58 2.69 15.23 -9.49
C PHE A 58 2.57 14.97 -7.99
N PRO A 59 1.36 14.95 -7.41
CA PRO A 59 1.17 14.39 -6.07
C PRO A 59 1.68 12.95 -6.02
N LYS A 60 2.30 12.57 -4.90
CA LYS A 60 2.86 11.24 -4.68
C LYS A 60 1.84 10.35 -4.00
N PHE A 61 1.51 9.20 -4.58
CA PHE A 61 0.65 8.20 -3.97
C PHE A 61 1.46 7.07 -3.36
N ASN A 62 1.26 6.85 -2.06
CA ASN A 62 1.88 5.76 -1.32
C ASN A 62 1.21 4.45 -1.74
N VAL A 63 1.92 3.58 -2.45
CA VAL A 63 1.40 2.29 -2.91
C VAL A 63 1.51 1.22 -1.81
N PRO A 64 0.65 0.18 -1.82
CA PRO A 64 0.80 -1.00 -0.97
C PRO A 64 2.15 -1.70 -1.22
N LEU A 65 2.53 -2.61 -0.32
CA LEU A 65 3.81 -3.33 -0.39
C LEU A 65 3.60 -4.84 -0.28
N LEU A 66 4.22 -5.58 -1.20
CA LEU A 66 4.39 -7.02 -1.09
C LEU A 66 5.80 -7.36 -0.62
N ASP A 67 5.86 -8.34 0.28
CA ASP A 67 7.11 -8.99 0.67
C ASP A 67 6.91 -10.50 0.86
N VAL A 68 8.00 -11.24 1.01
CA VAL A 68 8.01 -12.67 1.32
C VAL A 68 8.17 -12.86 2.82
N ASN A 69 7.24 -13.61 3.44
CA ASN A 69 7.30 -13.90 4.88
C ASN A 69 8.33 -15.01 5.22
N TYR A 70 8.45 -15.36 6.50
CA TYR A 70 9.36 -16.42 6.97
C TYR A 70 9.03 -17.82 6.42
N ASP A 71 7.80 -18.05 5.97
CA ASP A 71 7.33 -19.30 5.37
C ASP A 71 7.54 -19.33 3.84
N ASN A 72 8.25 -18.33 3.29
CA ASN A 72 8.53 -18.17 1.86
C ASN A 72 7.27 -17.95 0.99
N GLU A 73 6.29 -17.25 1.54
CA GLU A 73 5.03 -16.90 0.90
C GLU A 73 4.94 -15.40 0.62
N ILE A 74 4.35 -15.01 -0.52
CA ILE A 74 4.09 -13.60 -0.83
C ILE A 74 2.93 -13.10 0.03
N ARG A 75 3.13 -11.99 0.73
CA ARG A 75 2.13 -11.33 1.60
C ARG A 75 2.04 -9.84 1.31
N VAL A 76 0.86 -9.27 1.53
CA VAL A 76 0.68 -7.82 1.65
C VAL A 76 1.10 -7.40 3.05
N ILE A 77 2.28 -6.80 3.18
CA ILE A 77 2.82 -6.34 4.47
C ILE A 77 2.35 -4.94 4.84
N ASP A 78 1.96 -4.13 3.84
CA ASP A 78 1.40 -2.79 4.04
C ASP A 78 0.36 -2.46 2.96
N GLY A 79 -0.69 -1.71 3.35
CA GLY A 79 -1.64 -1.12 2.42
C GLY A 79 -2.83 -1.99 1.99
N ARG A 80 -3.22 -3.00 2.78
CA ARG A 80 -4.44 -3.81 2.53
C ARG A 80 -5.70 -2.95 2.33
N HIS A 81 -5.89 -1.93 3.17
CA HIS A 81 -6.99 -0.98 3.03
C HIS A 81 -6.94 -0.22 1.69
N ARG A 82 -5.75 0.26 1.26
CA ARG A 82 -5.57 0.93 -0.04
C ARG A 82 -5.91 0.00 -1.21
N ILE A 83 -5.59 -1.30 -1.09
CA ILE A 83 -6.00 -2.30 -2.09
C ILE A 83 -7.51 -2.41 -2.13
N CYS A 84 -8.16 -2.54 -0.98
CA CYS A 84 -9.63 -2.58 -0.87
C CYS A 84 -10.27 -1.33 -1.49
N TRP A 85 -9.74 -0.14 -1.23
CA TRP A 85 -10.20 1.09 -1.88
C TRP A 85 -10.20 1.02 -3.38
N MET A 86 -9.04 0.68 -3.95
CA MET A 86 -8.81 0.71 -5.38
C MET A 86 -9.73 -0.30 -6.07
N LYS A 87 -9.96 -1.45 -5.42
CA LYS A 87 -10.98 -2.42 -5.84
C LYS A 87 -12.39 -1.82 -5.85
N GLU A 88 -12.80 -1.13 -4.77
CA GLU A 88 -14.11 -0.48 -4.69
C GLU A 88 -14.28 0.63 -5.74
N LYS A 89 -13.18 1.28 -6.15
CA LYS A 89 -13.16 2.26 -7.25
C LYS A 89 -13.10 1.63 -8.64
N GLY A 90 -13.18 0.30 -8.74
CA GLY A 90 -13.27 -0.43 -10.00
C GLY A 90 -11.92 -0.63 -10.71
N MET A 91 -10.81 -0.58 -9.98
CA MET A 91 -9.50 -0.89 -10.57
C MET A 91 -9.36 -2.39 -10.82
N ASN A 92 -9.05 -2.75 -12.07
CA ASN A 92 -8.74 -4.12 -12.46
C ASN A 92 -7.24 -4.47 -12.29
N ALA A 93 -6.40 -3.48 -12.01
CA ALA A 93 -4.99 -3.69 -11.72
C ALA A 93 -4.51 -2.64 -10.71
N ILE A 94 -3.64 -3.05 -9.79
CA ILE A 94 -3.24 -2.27 -8.62
C ILE A 94 -1.75 -1.95 -8.68
N PRO A 95 -1.34 -0.67 -8.54
CA PRO A 95 0.07 -0.33 -8.38
C PRO A 95 0.54 -0.82 -7.02
N ILE A 96 1.64 -1.58 -6.99
CA ILE A 96 2.17 -2.17 -5.76
C ILE A 96 3.69 -2.13 -5.77
N ALA A 97 4.28 -1.76 -4.63
CA ALA A 97 5.70 -1.92 -4.42
C ALA A 97 6.00 -3.40 -4.14
N ILE A 98 7.10 -3.89 -4.70
CA ILE A 98 7.57 -5.26 -4.46
C ILE A 98 9.02 -5.25 -3.97
N THR A 99 9.31 -6.07 -2.97
CA THR A 99 10.68 -6.33 -2.53
C THR A 99 11.41 -7.24 -3.54
N LYS A 100 12.73 -7.31 -3.42
CA LYS A 100 13.56 -8.16 -4.28
C LYS A 100 13.15 -9.65 -4.25
N PRO A 101 12.86 -10.28 -3.08
CA PRO A 101 12.37 -11.66 -3.04
C PRO A 101 11.08 -11.88 -3.84
N VAL A 102 10.15 -10.91 -3.80
CA VAL A 102 8.90 -10.99 -4.57
C VAL A 102 9.17 -10.92 -6.07
N LEU A 103 10.08 -10.04 -6.51
CA LEU A 103 10.49 -9.96 -7.91
C LEU A 103 11.09 -11.29 -8.39
N GLU A 104 11.99 -11.88 -7.60
CA GLU A 104 12.63 -13.16 -7.91
C GLU A 104 11.61 -14.30 -8.01
N PHE A 105 10.61 -14.32 -7.12
CA PHE A 105 9.50 -15.27 -7.17
C PHE A 105 8.73 -15.17 -8.50
N PHE A 106 8.29 -13.96 -8.88
CA PHE A 106 7.54 -13.77 -10.12
C PHE A 106 8.36 -14.12 -11.37
N GLN A 107 9.66 -13.82 -11.37
CA GLN A 107 10.57 -14.21 -12.45
C GLN A 107 10.70 -15.73 -12.58
N LYS A 108 10.82 -16.44 -11.46
CA LYS A 108 10.87 -17.91 -11.44
C LYS A 108 9.60 -18.54 -12.00
N GLU A 109 8.44 -17.98 -11.68
CA GLU A 109 7.13 -18.40 -12.19
C GLU A 109 6.84 -17.90 -13.62
N SER A 110 7.82 -17.28 -14.30
CA SER A 110 7.67 -16.72 -15.64
C SER A 110 6.55 -15.68 -15.78
N ILE A 111 6.26 -14.97 -14.69
CA ILE A 111 5.28 -13.88 -14.64
C ILE A 111 6.00 -12.57 -15.00
N ASN A 112 5.67 -12.02 -16.16
CA ASN A 112 6.23 -10.75 -16.62
C ASN A 112 5.58 -9.57 -15.91
N LEU A 113 6.39 -8.82 -15.16
CA LEU A 113 5.94 -7.64 -14.44
C LEU A 113 6.19 -6.36 -15.23
N LYS A 114 5.18 -5.51 -15.33
CA LYS A 114 5.31 -4.17 -15.91
C LYS A 114 5.64 -3.18 -14.81
N MET A 115 6.87 -2.68 -14.82
CA MET A 115 7.29 -1.58 -13.95
C MET A 115 6.59 -0.27 -14.35
N ILE A 116 6.15 0.48 -13.34
CA ILE A 116 5.50 1.77 -13.50
C ILE A 116 6.01 2.75 -12.44
N THR A 117 6.09 4.02 -12.81
CA THR A 117 6.52 5.11 -11.91
C THR A 117 5.43 6.16 -11.71
N THR A 118 4.46 6.22 -12.61
CA THR A 118 3.26 7.05 -12.50
C THR A 118 2.01 6.24 -12.87
N LEU A 119 0.85 6.69 -12.39
CA LEU A 119 -0.45 6.14 -12.77
C LEU A 119 -1.55 7.20 -12.66
N ASP A 120 -2.45 7.20 -13.64
CA ASP A 120 -3.75 7.85 -13.52
C ASP A 120 -4.64 7.04 -12.60
N MET A 121 -4.91 7.58 -11.40
CA MET A 121 -5.90 6.96 -10.51
C MET A 121 -7.31 7.17 -11.07
N PRO A 122 -8.18 6.14 -11.01
CA PRO A 122 -9.52 6.14 -11.64
C PRO A 122 -10.47 7.17 -11.03
N CYS A 123 -10.09 7.78 -9.91
CA CYS A 123 -10.86 8.78 -9.23
C CYS A 123 -10.01 10.02 -8.97
N SER A 124 -10.58 11.19 -9.25
CA SER A 124 -10.01 12.52 -9.03
C SER A 124 -9.98 12.90 -7.55
N VAL A 125 -9.55 11.97 -6.69
CA VAL A 125 -9.68 12.16 -5.25
C VAL A 125 -8.53 13.01 -4.76
N LYS A 126 -8.83 14.30 -4.63
CA LYS A 126 -8.04 15.20 -3.82
C LYS A 126 -8.10 14.69 -2.38
N PRO A 127 -6.98 14.57 -1.66
CA PRO A 127 -7.00 14.18 -0.26
C PRO A 127 -7.98 15.08 0.51
N ASN A 128 -8.78 14.52 1.42
CA ASN A 128 -9.63 15.34 2.27
C ASN A 128 -8.75 16.06 3.29
N LEU A 129 -8.29 17.26 2.92
CA LEU A 129 -7.41 18.11 3.73
C LEU A 129 -8.09 18.71 4.96
N GLN A 130 -9.38 18.46 5.18
CA GLN A 130 -10.11 18.93 6.37
C GLN A 130 -9.66 18.23 7.67
N ASN A 131 -8.89 17.14 7.58
CA ASN A 131 -8.33 16.42 8.72
C ASN A 131 -6.84 16.72 8.96
N ILE A 132 -6.32 17.88 8.52
CA ILE A 132 -5.07 18.41 9.07
C ILE A 132 -5.39 18.90 10.49
N VAL A 133 -5.50 17.97 11.43
CA VAL A 133 -5.14 18.30 12.80
C VAL A 133 -3.64 18.46 12.73
N GLU A 134 -3.14 19.67 12.95
CA GLU A 134 -1.73 19.90 13.23
C GLU A 134 -1.38 18.97 14.41
N SER A 135 -0.86 17.78 14.12
CA SER A 135 -0.31 16.94 15.16
C SER A 135 0.92 17.70 15.63
N GLU A 136 0.84 18.28 16.83
CA GLU A 136 2.02 18.73 17.55
C GLU A 136 3.08 17.62 17.42
N PRO A 137 4.34 17.97 17.14
CA PRO A 137 5.38 16.97 17.00
C PRO A 137 5.50 16.26 18.34
N LEU A 138 4.93 15.06 18.43
CA LEU A 138 5.19 14.14 19.52
C LEU A 138 6.66 13.82 19.44
N GLU A 139 7.45 14.56 20.23
CA GLU A 139 8.89 14.35 20.32
C GLU A 139 9.14 12.87 20.57
N ALA A 140 9.92 12.26 19.67
CA ALA A 140 10.33 10.86 19.71
C ALA A 140 10.97 10.42 21.04
N TYR A 141 11.19 11.36 21.98
CA TYR A 141 11.61 11.15 23.35
C TYR A 141 10.56 10.51 24.28
N HIS A 142 9.26 10.55 23.94
CA HIS A 142 8.22 10.06 24.86
C HIS A 142 7.99 8.54 24.82
N VAL A 143 8.37 7.83 23.77
CA VAL A 143 8.12 6.38 23.67
C VAL A 143 9.21 5.55 24.37
N ILE A 144 10.42 6.09 24.57
CA ILE A 144 11.54 5.33 25.14
C ILE A 144 11.48 5.25 26.68
N LYS A 145 10.81 6.17 27.38
CA LYS A 145 10.75 6.16 28.85
C LYS A 145 9.76 5.15 29.46
N SER A 146 8.90 4.54 28.65
CA SER A 146 7.87 3.61 29.14
C SER A 146 8.34 2.15 29.18
N LEU A 147 9.45 1.81 28.51
CA LEU A 147 10.01 0.44 28.48
C LEU A 147 11.14 0.21 29.50
N VAL A 148 11.46 1.21 30.31
CA VAL A 148 12.43 1.09 31.41
C VAL A 148 11.84 1.65 32.70
N LYS A 149 10.70 1.09 33.15
CA LYS A 149 10.23 1.14 34.56
C LYS A 149 8.95 0.32 34.75
N LYS A 150 9.10 -0.99 34.92
CA LYS A 150 8.75 -1.77 36.12
C LYS A 150 8.95 -3.25 35.86
#